data_AF-A0A074XT78-F1
#
_entry.id   AF-A0A074XT78-F1
#
_cell.length_a   1.000
_cell.length_b   1.000
_cell.length_c   1.000
_cell.angle_alpha   90.00
_cell.angle_beta   90.00
_cell.angle_gamma   90.00
#
_symmetry.space_group_name_H-M   'P 1'
#
loop_
_entity.id
_entity.type
_entity.pdbx_description
1 polymer ?
#
loop_
_entity_poly.entity_id
_entity_poly.type
_entity_poly.pdbx_seq_one_letter_code
_entity_poly.pdbx_strand_id
1 'polypeptide(L)'
;MLRSNSKRRKRTPSLEHLNDEERLLITLKEDEALPWKEIAARFSNQLGQSITVATLQMRYLRLRQRFRNWEERDLEALRQAHEYWEKCKWDIVSQKVSQDLMLEFGVEEKWPSRHCARKWAELAPQHLHQHSARGQTPQQHTPSSQQHTPTPHYATMAEGFTGYGYALSL
;
A
#
# COMPACT_ATOMS: atom_id res chain seq x y z
N MET A 1 26.77 -43.44 14.88
CA MET A 1 27.02 -42.35 13.91
C MET A 1 26.49 -41.05 14.49
N LEU A 2 27.38 -40.12 14.89
CA LEU A 2 27.01 -38.83 15.48
C LEU A 2 26.49 -37.89 14.38
N ARG A 3 25.23 -37.47 14.46
CA ARG A 3 24.67 -36.43 13.57
C ARG A 3 25.26 -35.08 13.97
N SER A 4 26.25 -34.63 13.22
CA SER A 4 26.78 -33.27 13.34
C SER A 4 25.77 -32.29 12.74
N ASN A 5 25.06 -31.55 13.60
CA ASN A 5 24.11 -30.52 13.18
C ASN A 5 24.82 -29.16 13.07
N SER A 6 25.68 -29.02 12.07
CA SER A 6 26.32 -27.73 11.72
C SER A 6 25.66 -27.15 10.48
N LYS A 7 24.44 -26.62 10.63
CA LYS A 7 23.81 -25.72 9.66
C LYS A 7 23.40 -24.41 10.33
N ARG A 8 24.40 -23.66 10.77
CA ARG A 8 24.22 -22.24 11.12
C ARG A 8 25.33 -21.42 10.49
N ARG A 9 25.07 -20.95 9.27
CA ARG A 9 25.71 -19.87 8.48
C ARG A 9 25.26 -20.15 7.04
N LYS A 10 24.56 -19.26 6.32
CA LYS A 10 24.93 -17.88 6.02
C LYS A 10 23.64 -17.05 5.81
N ARG A 11 23.38 -16.06 6.67
CA ARG A 11 22.32 -15.04 6.49
C ARG A 11 23.02 -13.68 6.39
N THR A 12 23.75 -13.47 5.29
CA THR A 12 24.21 -12.13 4.89
C THR A 12 23.40 -11.76 3.65
N PRO A 13 22.45 -10.82 3.73
CA PRO A 13 21.79 -10.30 2.54
C PRO A 13 22.84 -9.64 1.64
N SER A 14 22.59 -9.74 0.33
CA SER A 14 23.57 -9.53 -0.74
C SER A 14 24.54 -8.39 -0.44
N LEU A 15 25.78 -8.75 -0.10
CA LEU A 15 26.90 -7.83 0.21
C LEU A 15 27.29 -6.98 -1.00
N GLU A 16 26.69 -7.21 -2.17
CA GLU A 16 27.01 -6.54 -3.43
C GLU A 16 26.64 -5.06 -3.42
N HIS A 17 25.64 -4.65 -2.64
CA HIS A 17 25.22 -3.24 -2.51
C HIS A 17 25.86 -2.52 -1.31
N LEU A 18 26.78 -3.15 -0.60
CA LEU A 18 27.47 -2.52 0.53
C LEU A 18 28.65 -1.68 0.05
N ASN A 19 28.80 -0.50 0.64
CA ASN A 19 30.06 0.22 0.52
C ASN A 19 31.14 -0.43 1.42
N ASP A 20 32.41 -0.18 1.13
CA ASP A 20 33.53 -0.89 1.77
C ASP A 20 33.57 -0.70 3.29
N GLU A 21 33.23 0.50 3.78
CA GLU A 21 33.08 0.79 5.21
C GLU A 21 31.96 -0.04 5.87
N GLU A 22 30.86 -0.30 5.18
CA GLU A 22 29.74 -1.08 5.72
C GLU A 22 30.09 -2.57 5.78
N ARG A 23 30.82 -3.09 4.78
CA ARG A 23 31.36 -4.46 4.78
C ARG A 23 32.31 -4.64 5.96
N LEU A 24 33.25 -3.72 6.13
CA LEU A 24 34.18 -3.75 7.25
C LEU A 24 33.46 -3.74 8.60
N LEU A 25 32.45 -2.88 8.76
CA LEU A 25 31.68 -2.80 10.01
C LEU A 25 31.00 -4.14 10.36
N ILE A 26 30.42 -4.82 9.37
CA ILE A 26 29.80 -6.13 9.57
C ILE A 26 30.86 -7.17 9.96
N THR A 27 31.96 -7.27 9.21
CA THR A 27 33.01 -8.27 9.47
C THR A 27 33.58 -8.11 10.88
N LEU A 28 33.96 -6.88 11.28
CA LEU A 28 34.49 -6.64 12.62
C LEU A 28 33.48 -6.98 13.73
N LYS A 29 32.19 -6.72 13.48
CA LYS A 29 31.15 -6.88 14.50
C LYS A 29 30.58 -8.29 14.60
N GLU A 30 30.44 -9.00 13.49
CA GLU A 30 29.75 -10.30 13.38
C GLU A 30 30.72 -11.46 13.23
N ASP A 31 31.78 -11.30 12.44
CA ASP A 31 32.76 -12.38 12.17
C ASP A 31 33.87 -12.38 13.21
N GLU A 32 34.47 -11.22 13.50
CA GLU A 32 35.53 -11.06 14.52
C GLU A 32 34.96 -10.80 15.93
N ALA A 33 33.68 -10.47 16.04
CA ALA A 33 32.97 -10.22 17.30
C ALA A 33 33.63 -9.16 18.23
N LEU A 34 34.30 -8.16 17.65
CA LEU A 34 35.03 -7.14 18.42
C LEU A 34 34.11 -6.23 19.24
N PRO A 35 34.60 -5.69 20.37
CA PRO A 35 33.90 -4.68 21.13
C PRO A 35 33.86 -3.34 20.37
N TRP A 36 32.78 -2.59 20.54
CA TRP A 36 32.58 -1.31 19.84
C TRP A 36 33.72 -0.31 19.98
N LYS A 37 34.39 -0.28 21.15
CA LYS A 37 35.52 0.61 21.39
C LYS A 37 36.72 0.32 20.48
N GLU A 38 36.99 -0.96 20.21
CA GLU A 38 38.08 -1.36 19.34
C GLU A 38 37.73 -1.10 17.87
N ILE A 39 36.48 -1.36 17.48
CA ILE A 39 35.97 -1.01 16.15
C ILE A 39 36.10 0.51 15.92
N ALA A 40 35.73 1.33 16.90
CA ALA A 40 35.87 2.79 16.83
C ALA A 40 37.32 3.24 16.63
N ALA A 41 38.28 2.60 17.32
CA ALA A 41 39.70 2.88 17.13
C ALA A 41 40.17 2.54 15.71
N ARG A 42 39.79 1.37 15.17
CA ARG A 42 40.14 0.96 13.80
C ARG A 42 39.55 1.91 12.75
N PHE A 43 38.28 2.26 12.89
CA PHE A 43 37.60 3.22 12.01
C PHE A 43 38.23 4.61 12.07
N SER A 44 38.60 5.07 13.27
CA SER A 44 39.22 6.38 13.43
C SER A 44 40.62 6.45 12.81
N ASN A 45 41.38 5.36 12.90
CA ASN A 45 42.70 5.25 12.26
C ASN A 45 42.61 5.19 10.72
N GLN A 46 41.60 4.53 10.17
CA GLN A 46 41.43 4.43 8.70
C GLN A 46 40.89 5.71 8.08
N LEU A 47 39.94 6.40 8.73
CA LEU A 47 39.29 7.58 8.19
C LEU A 47 39.96 8.89 8.60
N GLY A 48 40.97 8.83 9.48
CA GLY A 48 41.68 10.01 9.99
C GLY A 48 40.80 10.95 10.82
N GLN A 49 39.63 10.49 11.27
CA GLN A 49 38.65 11.27 12.01
C GLN A 49 38.13 10.46 13.21
N SER A 50 37.91 11.12 14.34
CA SER A 50 37.39 10.44 15.54
C SER A 50 35.94 9.99 15.32
N ILE A 51 35.73 8.68 15.21
CA ILE A 51 34.40 8.09 15.11
C ILE A 51 33.96 7.61 16.48
N THR A 52 32.81 8.10 16.93
CA THR A 52 32.26 7.69 18.21
C THR A 52 31.60 6.32 18.13
N VAL A 53 31.58 5.60 19.25
CA VAL A 53 30.85 4.34 19.38
C VAL A 53 29.37 4.49 19.04
N ALA A 54 28.73 5.59 19.46
CA ALA A 54 27.33 5.85 19.19
C ALA A 54 27.06 5.95 17.67
N THR A 55 27.93 6.64 16.93
CA THR A 55 27.82 6.73 15.46
C THR A 55 27.89 5.35 14.81
N LEU A 56 28.83 4.50 15.23
CA LEU A 56 28.95 3.13 14.70
C LEU A 56 27.76 2.25 15.05
N GLN A 57 27.27 2.34 16.29
CA GLN A 57 26.08 1.61 16.73
C GLN A 57 24.85 1.97 15.88
N MET A 58 24.62 3.26 15.65
CA MET A 58 23.52 3.73 14.81
C MET A 58 23.68 3.29 13.36
N ARG A 59 24.90 3.35 12.82
CA ARG A 59 25.20 2.88 11.46
C ARG A 59 24.91 1.39 11.34
N TYR A 60 25.40 0.57 12.28
CA TYR A 60 25.15 -0.87 12.31
C TYR A 60 23.66 -1.22 12.50
N LEU A 61 22.93 -0.48 13.35
CA LEU A 61 21.49 -0.66 13.52
C LEU A 61 20.73 -0.45 12.22
N ARG A 62 20.99 0.67 11.52
CA ARG A 62 20.38 0.97 10.20
C ARG A 62 20.75 -0.08 9.17
N LEU A 63 21.99 -0.54 9.19
CA LEU A 63 22.48 -1.60 8.31
C LEU A 63 21.67 -2.88 8.53
N ARG A 64 21.55 -3.35 9.77
CA ARG A 64 20.75 -4.54 10.11
C ARG A 64 19.27 -4.41 9.74
N GLN A 65 18.70 -3.21 9.88
CA GLN A 65 17.31 -2.96 9.49
C GLN A 65 17.13 -3.05 7.96
N ARG A 66 18.02 -2.42 7.18
CA ARG A 66 18.03 -2.51 5.70
C ARG A 66 18.11 -3.95 5.21
N PHE A 67 18.77 -4.78 6.00
CA PHE A 67 19.11 -6.16 5.71
C PHE A 67 18.28 -7.18 6.52
N ARG A 68 17.19 -6.72 7.12
CA ARG A 68 16.28 -7.64 7.80
C ARG A 68 15.61 -8.54 6.76
N ASN A 69 15.95 -9.82 6.80
CA ASN A 69 15.27 -10.83 6.00
C ASN A 69 13.90 -11.14 6.64
N TRP A 70 12.85 -11.15 5.83
CA TRP A 70 11.54 -11.65 6.24
C TRP A 70 11.65 -13.13 6.61
N GLU A 71 11.23 -13.49 7.81
CA GLU A 71 11.10 -14.89 8.22
C GLU A 71 9.73 -15.43 7.80
N GLU A 72 9.58 -16.76 7.77
CA GLU A 72 8.30 -17.40 7.42
C GLU A 72 7.14 -16.88 8.29
N ARG A 73 7.40 -16.63 9.58
CA ARG A 73 6.41 -16.04 10.49
C ARG A 73 6.03 -14.61 10.13
N ASP A 74 6.99 -13.82 9.64
CA ASP A 74 6.71 -12.45 9.18
C ASP A 74 5.82 -12.49 7.93
N LEU A 75 6.10 -13.41 7.01
CA LEU A 75 5.32 -13.60 5.78
C LEU A 75 3.90 -14.09 6.06
N GLU A 76 3.74 -15.04 6.98
CA GLU A 76 2.44 -15.54 7.40
C GLU A 76 1.61 -14.44 8.09
N ALA A 77 2.22 -13.67 8.99
CA ALA A 77 1.56 -12.53 9.61
C ALA A 77 1.13 -11.48 8.57
N LEU A 78 1.97 -11.20 7.57
CA LEU A 78 1.64 -10.29 6.48
C LEU A 78 0.45 -10.79 5.65
N ARG A 79 0.42 -12.09 5.31
CA ARG A 79 -0.67 -12.72 4.56
C ARG A 79 -2.00 -12.59 5.31
N GLN A 80 -2.01 -12.93 6.60
CA GLN A 80 -3.21 -12.83 7.42
C GLN A 80 -3.69 -11.38 7.58
N ALA A 81 -2.76 -10.44 7.79
CA ALA A 81 -3.09 -9.02 7.88
C ALA A 81 -3.70 -8.50 6.57
N HIS A 82 -3.15 -8.90 5.42
CA HIS A 82 -3.69 -8.54 4.11
C HIS A 82 -5.08 -9.11 3.89
N GLU A 83 -5.29 -10.41 4.15
CA GLU A 83 -6.59 -11.06 4.00
C GLU A 83 -7.66 -10.41 4.89
N TYR A 84 -7.30 -10.07 6.14
CA TYR A 84 -8.17 -9.32 7.03
C TYR A 84 -8.51 -7.94 6.48
N TRP A 85 -7.49 -7.20 6.00
CA TRP A 85 -7.70 -5.90 5.39
C TRP A 85 -8.64 -5.99 4.19
N GLU A 86 -8.48 -6.97 3.30
CA GLU A 86 -9.36 -7.12 2.14
C GLU A 86 -10.83 -7.30 2.51
N LYS A 87 -11.09 -8.06 3.58
CA LYS A 87 -12.45 -8.30 4.11
C LYS A 87 -13.04 -7.04 4.74
N CYS A 88 -12.23 -6.25 5.44
CA CYS A 88 -12.69 -5.14 6.28
C CYS A 88 -12.36 -3.74 5.74
N LYS A 89 -11.71 -3.61 4.56
CA LYS A 89 -11.22 -2.33 4.03
C LYS A 89 -12.30 -1.26 3.94
N TRP A 90 -13.52 -1.64 3.61
CA TRP A 90 -14.62 -0.70 3.49
C TRP A 90 -15.17 -0.24 4.84
N ASP A 91 -15.09 -1.08 5.87
CA ASP A 91 -15.40 -0.69 7.25
C ASP A 91 -14.36 0.29 7.76
N ILE A 92 -13.08 0.03 7.48
CA ILE A 92 -11.97 0.94 7.82
C ILE A 92 -12.16 2.29 7.11
N VAL A 93 -12.48 2.28 5.81
CA VAL A 93 -12.73 3.51 5.02
C VAL A 93 -13.94 4.25 5.57
N SER A 94 -15.05 3.56 5.83
CA SER A 94 -16.28 4.16 6.41
C SER A 94 -15.99 4.86 7.73
N GLN A 95 -15.23 4.22 8.63
CA GLN A 95 -14.82 4.81 9.90
C GLN A 95 -13.96 6.06 9.69
N LYS A 96 -12.97 6.01 8.79
CA LYS A 96 -12.09 7.15 8.51
C LYS A 96 -12.85 8.34 7.94
N VAL A 97 -13.75 8.08 6.98
CA VAL A 97 -14.64 9.10 6.41
C VAL A 97 -15.52 9.71 7.50
N SER A 98 -16.04 8.89 8.40
CA SER A 98 -16.99 9.28 9.45
C SER A 98 -16.37 9.88 10.72
N GLN A 99 -15.04 9.87 10.87
CA GLN A 99 -14.37 10.47 12.03
C GLN A 99 -13.54 11.68 11.62
N ASP A 100 -12.57 11.46 10.73
CA ASP A 100 -11.56 12.47 10.44
C ASP A 100 -12.00 13.39 9.30
N LEU A 101 -12.67 12.83 8.28
CA LEU A 101 -13.07 13.61 7.10
C LEU A 101 -14.41 14.34 7.27
N MET A 102 -15.22 13.98 8.27
CA MET A 102 -16.42 14.76 8.62
C MET A 102 -16.07 16.18 9.06
N LEU A 103 -15.02 16.32 9.89
CA LEU A 103 -14.54 17.61 10.37
C LEU A 103 -13.80 18.40 9.28
N GLU A 104 -13.04 17.72 8.44
CA GLU A 104 -12.21 18.36 7.42
C GLU A 104 -13.02 18.79 6.18
N PHE A 105 -14.04 18.03 5.78
CA PHE A 105 -14.85 18.28 4.57
C PHE A 105 -16.30 18.69 4.87
N GLY A 106 -16.66 18.85 6.14
CA GLY A 106 -18.04 19.22 6.54
C GLY A 106 -19.08 18.14 6.21
N VAL A 107 -18.66 16.88 6.12
CA VAL A 107 -19.60 15.75 5.91
C VAL A 107 -20.35 15.54 7.22
N GLU A 108 -21.66 15.74 7.21
CA GLU A 108 -22.50 15.67 8.43
C GLU A 108 -23.08 14.25 8.66
N GLU A 109 -23.09 13.41 7.62
CA GLU A 109 -23.67 12.08 7.66
C GLU A 109 -22.62 10.97 7.61
N LYS A 110 -22.79 9.95 8.45
CA LYS A 110 -21.92 8.77 8.45
C LYS A 110 -22.24 7.88 7.27
N TRP A 111 -21.22 7.52 6.49
CA TRP A 111 -21.38 6.68 5.31
C TRP A 111 -21.15 5.20 5.64
N PRO A 112 -22.13 4.30 5.44
CA PRO A 112 -21.92 2.87 5.63
C PRO A 112 -20.87 2.31 4.66
N SER A 113 -20.12 1.30 5.07
CA SER A 113 -19.05 0.64 4.30
C SER A 113 -19.44 0.31 2.86
N ARG A 114 -20.65 -0.21 2.65
CA ARG A 114 -21.18 -0.56 1.32
C ARG A 114 -21.34 0.66 0.40
N HIS A 115 -21.72 1.81 0.96
CA HIS A 115 -21.85 3.05 0.20
C HIS A 115 -20.50 3.57 -0.25
N CYS A 116 -19.51 3.57 0.65
CA CYS A 116 -18.12 3.91 0.33
C CYS A 116 -17.58 3.00 -0.78
N ALA A 117 -17.82 1.69 -0.68
CA ALA A 117 -17.39 0.71 -1.70
C ALA A 117 -17.97 1.00 -3.08
N ARG A 118 -19.29 1.19 -3.17
CA ARG A 118 -19.98 1.48 -4.44
C ARG A 118 -19.48 2.80 -5.04
N LYS A 119 -19.40 3.85 -4.22
CA LYS A 119 -18.98 5.16 -4.70
C LYS A 119 -17.53 5.16 -5.17
N TRP A 120 -16.65 4.45 -4.47
CA TRP A 120 -15.26 4.30 -4.90
C TRP A 120 -15.14 3.53 -6.22
N ALA A 121 -15.97 2.51 -6.45
CA ALA A 121 -15.99 1.78 -7.72
C ALA A 121 -16.42 2.65 -8.91
N GLU A 122 -17.30 3.64 -8.69
CA GLU A 122 -17.68 4.64 -9.71
C GLU A 122 -16.55 5.65 -9.99
N LEU A 123 -15.81 6.03 -8.94
CA LEU A 123 -14.72 7.02 -9.02
C LEU A 123 -13.42 6.44 -9.57
N ALA A 124 -13.18 5.14 -9.37
CA ALA A 124 -12.00 4.48 -9.87
C ALA A 124 -12.01 4.60 -11.41
N PRO A 125 -11.00 5.23 -12.04
CA PRO A 125 -10.91 5.25 -13.49
C PRO A 125 -10.95 3.80 -13.97
N GLN A 126 -11.71 3.51 -15.05
CA GLN A 126 -11.90 2.18 -15.63
C GLN A 126 -10.59 1.53 -16.18
N HIS A 127 -9.42 1.98 -15.71
CA HIS A 127 -8.09 1.74 -16.25
C HIS A 127 -7.44 0.42 -15.84
N LEU A 128 -8.20 -0.59 -15.39
CA LEU A 128 -7.62 -1.93 -15.16
C LEU A 128 -8.29 -3.05 -15.97
N HIS A 129 -9.42 -2.81 -16.63
CA HIS A 129 -10.15 -3.88 -17.34
C HIS A 129 -9.80 -4.03 -18.83
N GLN A 130 -8.87 -3.27 -19.41
CA GLN A 130 -8.60 -3.34 -20.86
C GLN A 130 -7.39 -4.20 -21.30
N HIS A 131 -6.58 -4.74 -20.40
CA HIS A 131 -5.38 -5.52 -20.80
C HIS A 131 -5.56 -7.05 -20.88
N SER A 132 -6.78 -7.59 -20.88
CA SER A 132 -6.99 -9.05 -21.09
C SER A 132 -8.08 -9.44 -22.10
N ALA A 133 -8.68 -8.48 -22.82
CA ALA A 133 -9.68 -8.78 -23.84
C ALA A 133 -9.21 -8.36 -25.23
N ARG A 134 -8.08 -8.89 -25.70
CA ARG A 134 -7.73 -8.84 -27.13
C ARG A 134 -7.34 -10.23 -27.62
N GLY A 135 -8.36 -11.05 -27.87
CA GLY A 135 -8.21 -12.34 -28.53
C GLY A 135 -9.56 -12.96 -28.87
N GLN A 136 -9.91 -12.88 -30.16
CA GLN A 136 -10.89 -13.69 -30.91
C GLN A 136 -12.38 -13.32 -30.71
N THR A 137 -13.26 -13.14 -31.71
CA THR A 137 -13.26 -13.00 -33.18
C THR A 137 -14.69 -12.57 -33.54
N PRO A 138 -14.95 -11.74 -34.57
CA PRO A 138 -16.30 -11.33 -34.94
C PRO A 138 -16.94 -12.37 -35.88
N GLN A 139 -18.10 -12.93 -35.51
CA GLN A 139 -18.99 -13.59 -36.45
C GLN A 139 -20.37 -12.92 -36.48
N GLN A 140 -20.87 -12.87 -37.71
CA GLN A 140 -21.87 -11.98 -38.25
C GLN A 140 -23.28 -12.58 -38.26
N HIS A 141 -24.26 -11.69 -38.22
CA HIS A 141 -25.63 -11.74 -38.79
C HIS A 141 -26.57 -12.92 -38.50
N THR A 142 -27.74 -12.61 -37.92
CA THR A 142 -29.05 -12.67 -38.61
C THR A 142 -30.11 -11.85 -37.87
N PRO A 143 -30.91 -10.98 -38.54
CA PRO A 143 -32.10 -10.38 -37.96
C PRO A 143 -33.35 -11.18 -38.34
N SER A 144 -34.28 -11.38 -37.40
CA SER A 144 -35.66 -11.76 -37.73
C SER A 144 -36.66 -10.92 -36.96
N SER A 145 -37.61 -10.44 -37.76
CA SER A 145 -38.57 -9.37 -37.54
C SER A 145 -39.78 -9.75 -36.67
N GLN A 146 -40.59 -8.72 -36.40
CA GLN A 146 -42.03 -8.69 -36.05
C GLN A 146 -42.32 -8.57 -34.55
N GLN A 147 -43.16 -7.64 -34.05
CA GLN A 147 -44.30 -6.94 -34.64
C GLN A 147 -44.62 -5.63 -33.87
N HIS A 148 -45.21 -4.65 -34.57
CA HIS A 148 -45.79 -3.40 -34.06
C HIS A 148 -47.09 -3.63 -33.25
N THR A 149 -47.38 -2.73 -32.29
CA THR A 149 -48.65 -1.94 -32.27
C THR A 149 -48.48 -0.61 -31.51
N PRO A 150 -49.15 0.48 -31.90
CA PRO A 150 -48.99 1.84 -31.32
C PRO A 150 -50.18 2.35 -30.47
N THR A 151 -49.88 3.29 -29.54
CA THR A 151 -50.70 4.45 -29.01
C THR A 151 -52.01 4.19 -28.21
N PRO A 152 -52.61 5.16 -27.44
CA PRO A 152 -52.36 6.61 -27.31
C PRO A 152 -52.37 7.21 -25.85
N HIS A 153 -52.37 8.54 -25.84
CA HIS A 153 -52.11 9.59 -24.86
C HIS A 153 -53.29 10.01 -23.94
N TYR A 154 -52.97 10.52 -22.75
CA TYR A 154 -53.71 11.57 -22.00
C TYR A 154 -52.62 12.31 -21.17
N ALA A 155 -52.23 13.55 -21.54
CA ALA A 155 -52.81 14.84 -21.14
C ALA A 155 -52.87 14.98 -19.60
N THR A 156 -52.63 16.07 -18.87
CA THR A 156 -52.23 17.46 -19.11
C THR A 156 -52.39 18.14 -17.73
N MET A 157 -51.63 19.21 -17.45
CA MET A 157 -51.78 20.19 -16.35
C MET A 157 -51.47 19.70 -14.90
N ALA A 158 -50.94 20.48 -13.96
CA ALA A 158 -50.65 21.91 -13.89
C ALA A 158 -49.73 22.21 -12.68
N GLU A 159 -48.94 23.27 -12.85
CA GLU A 159 -48.68 24.37 -11.90
C GLU A 159 -48.05 24.11 -10.51
N GLY A 160 -46.95 24.80 -10.26
CA GLY A 160 -46.32 24.95 -8.95
C GLY A 160 -45.05 25.82 -9.02
N PHE A 161 -45.18 27.03 -9.58
CA PHE A 161 -44.12 28.02 -9.67
C PHE A 161 -44.09 28.86 -8.39
N THR A 162 -43.05 28.70 -7.57
CA THR A 162 -42.60 29.66 -6.56
C THR A 162 -41.08 29.64 -6.62
N GLY A 163 -40.36 30.62 -7.16
CA GLY A 163 -40.52 32.05 -6.94
C GLY A 163 -39.59 32.48 -5.82
N TYR A 164 -38.28 32.58 -6.09
CA TYR A 164 -37.37 33.35 -5.24
C TYR A 164 -36.46 34.19 -6.13
N GLY A 165 -36.69 35.50 -6.01
CA GLY A 165 -36.05 36.54 -6.79
C GLY A 165 -34.61 36.78 -6.40
N TYR A 166 -33.87 37.23 -7.41
CA TYR A 166 -32.57 37.86 -7.26
C TYR A 166 -32.76 39.24 -6.61
N ALA A 167 -32.01 39.51 -5.55
CA ALA A 167 -31.67 40.85 -5.12
C ALA A 167 -30.14 40.95 -5.03
N LEU A 168 -29.56 41.56 -6.07
CA LEU A 168 -28.23 42.17 -6.05
C LEU A 168 -28.27 43.38 -5.12
N SER A 169 -27.29 43.52 -4.22
CA SER A 169 -26.86 44.81 -3.67
C SER A 169 -25.44 44.69 -3.13
N LEU A 170 -24.54 45.32 -3.90
CA LEU A 170 -23.28 46.00 -3.57
C LEU A 170 -22.35 45.42 -2.50
#